data_AF-A0A1Z9LV42-F1
#
_entry.id   AF-A0A1Z9LV42-F1
#
_cell.length_a   1.000
_cell.length_b   1.000
_cell.length_c   1.000
_cell.angle_alpha   90.00
_cell.angle_beta   90.00
_cell.angle_gamma   90.00
#
_symmetry.space_group_name_H-M   'P 1'
#
loop_
_entity.id
_entity.type
_entity.pdbx_description
1 polymer ?
#
loop_
_entity_poly.entity_id
_entity_poly.type
_entity_poly.pdbx_seq_one_letter_code
_entity_poly.pdbx_strand_id
1 'polypeptide(L)'
;MTKKKKKTKEWNEAIDDLENYEHEDCGHSEDKTNSVYMFHNVKHDLHLFINADGYETAMMKFDLCKFIDRKDWKIFLECGHQPA
;
A
#
# COMPACT_ATOMS: atom_id res chain seq x y z
N MET A 1 28.76 -29.88 18.37
CA MET A 1 27.95 -29.76 17.13
C MET A 1 26.51 -29.32 17.46
N THR A 2 26.30 -28.07 17.88
CA THR A 2 25.03 -27.62 18.51
C THR A 2 24.42 -26.37 17.86
N LYS A 3 24.80 -26.03 16.62
CA LYS A 3 24.31 -24.83 15.93
C LYS A 3 23.00 -25.02 15.15
N LYS A 4 22.68 -26.26 14.73
CA LYS A 4 21.49 -26.55 13.89
C LYS A 4 20.17 -26.39 14.64
N LYS A 5 20.08 -26.86 15.89
CA LYS A 5 18.85 -26.80 16.70
C LYS A 5 18.44 -25.37 17.08
N LYS A 6 19.42 -24.46 17.24
CA LYS A 6 19.17 -23.07 17.61
C LYS A 6 18.57 -22.29 16.44
N LYS A 7 19.14 -22.46 15.24
CA LYS A 7 18.70 -21.76 14.04
C LYS A 7 17.23 -22.07 13.72
N THR A 8 16.81 -23.33 13.81
CA THR A 8 15.41 -23.73 13.58
C THR A 8 14.42 -23.15 14.58
N LYS A 9 14.86 -22.88 15.81
CA LYS A 9 14.01 -22.22 16.82
C LYS A 9 13.79 -20.76 16.46
N GLU A 10 14.86 -20.06 16.09
CA GLU A 10 14.81 -18.65 15.65
C GLU A 10 13.93 -18.45 14.40
N TRP A 11 13.95 -19.38 13.45
CA TRP A 11 13.07 -19.32 12.27
C TRP A 11 11.59 -19.48 12.62
N ASN A 12 11.26 -20.37 13.55
CA ASN A 12 9.87 -20.61 13.93
C ASN A 12 9.30 -19.45 14.74
N GLU A 13 10.11 -18.82 15.60
CA GLU A 13 9.72 -17.63 16.36
C GLU A 13 9.45 -16.44 15.43
N ALA A 14 10.30 -16.21 14.42
CA ALA A 14 10.10 -15.12 13.47
C ALA A 14 8.84 -15.29 12.57
N ILE A 15 8.40 -16.53 12.32
CA ILE A 15 7.18 -16.79 11.56
C ILE A 15 5.93 -16.50 12.41
N ASP A 16 5.95 -16.90 13.69
CA ASP A 16 4.86 -16.62 14.64
C ASP A 16 4.69 -15.11 14.87
N ASP A 17 5.78 -14.35 14.94
CA ASP A 17 5.74 -12.88 15.04
C ASP A 17 5.16 -12.21 13.78
N LEU A 18 5.36 -12.79 12.59
CA LEU A 18 4.80 -12.30 11.32
C LEU A 18 3.31 -12.62 11.19
N GLU A 19 2.88 -13.81 11.63
CA GLU A 19 1.47 -14.20 11.60
C GLU A 19 0.64 -13.42 12.63
N ASN A 20 1.26 -13.03 13.76
CA ASN A 20 0.63 -12.23 14.82
C ASN A 20 0.87 -10.72 14.71
N TYR A 21 1.42 -10.23 13.59
CA TYR A 21 1.53 -8.80 13.32
C TYR A 21 0.14 -8.25 13.00
N GLU A 22 -0.59 -7.84 14.04
CA GLU A 22 -1.82 -7.08 13.89
C GLU A 22 -1.47 -5.77 13.17
N HIS A 23 -1.99 -5.62 11.95
CA HIS A 23 -1.87 -4.39 11.21
C HIS A 23 -2.70 -3.33 11.93
N GLU A 24 -2.04 -2.48 12.73
CA GLU A 24 -2.66 -1.27 13.24
C GLU A 24 -3.14 -0.44 12.04
N ASP A 25 -4.46 -0.42 11.81
CA ASP A 25 -5.10 0.50 10.87
C ASP A 25 -4.74 1.90 11.35
N CYS A 26 -3.86 2.57 10.61
CA CYS A 26 -3.39 3.90 10.96
C CYS A 26 -4.59 4.84 10.99
N GLY A 27 -5.12 5.06 12.19
CA GLY A 27 -6.39 5.72 12.47
C GLY A 27 -6.59 6.97 11.63
N HIS A 28 -7.39 6.84 10.58
CA HIS A 28 -7.90 7.95 9.81
C HIS A 28 -9.22 8.39 10.46
N SER A 29 -9.12 9.44 11.27
CA SER A 29 -10.23 10.22 11.79
C SER A 29 -11.21 10.62 10.67
N GLU A 30 -12.46 10.86 11.07
CA GLU A 30 -13.71 10.89 10.31
C GLU A 30 -13.86 11.93 9.18
N ASP A 31 -12.77 12.32 8.52
CA ASP A 31 -12.72 13.17 7.31
C ASP A 31 -12.35 12.35 6.06
N LYS A 32 -12.67 11.05 6.02
CA LYS A 32 -12.42 10.13 4.88
C LYS A 32 -13.22 10.45 3.60
N THR A 33 -13.83 11.62 3.52
CA THR A 33 -14.54 12.05 2.32
C THR A 33 -13.56 12.81 1.43
N ASN A 34 -13.22 12.22 0.28
CA ASN A 34 -12.48 12.84 -0.82
C ASN A 34 -10.95 12.91 -0.71
N SER A 35 -10.28 11.79 -0.40
CA SER A 35 -8.82 11.69 -0.54
C SER A 35 -8.37 11.72 -2.00
N VAL A 36 -7.18 12.30 -2.27
CA VAL A 36 -6.56 12.30 -3.60
C VAL A 36 -5.53 11.17 -3.70
N TYR A 37 -5.77 10.28 -4.66
CA TYR A 37 -4.86 9.20 -5.03
C TYR A 37 -4.09 9.58 -6.29
N MET A 38 -2.77 9.47 -6.26
CA MET A 38 -1.91 9.67 -7.43
C MET A 38 -1.48 8.31 -7.98
N PHE A 39 -1.82 8.05 -9.23
CA PHE A 39 -1.29 6.93 -10.02
C PHE A 39 -0.18 7.46 -10.91
N HIS A 40 1.04 6.94 -10.75
CA HIS A 40 2.19 7.28 -11.56
C HIS A 40 2.56 6.12 -12.46
N ASN A 41 2.57 6.34 -13.78
CA ASN A 41 3.07 5.40 -14.75
C ASN A 41 4.59 5.57 -14.87
N VAL A 42 5.34 4.59 -14.39
CA VAL A 42 6.81 4.63 -14.31
C VAL A 42 7.47 4.59 -15.69
N LYS A 43 6.80 3.98 -16.67
CA LYS A 43 7.35 3.77 -18.01
C LYS A 43 7.23 5.00 -18.89
N HIS A 44 6.13 5.74 -18.74
CA HIS A 44 5.78 6.88 -19.58
C HIS A 44 5.85 8.23 -18.85
N ASP A 45 6.22 8.21 -17.56
CA ASP A 45 6.29 9.40 -16.70
C ASP A 45 4.96 10.19 -16.69
N LEU A 46 3.85 9.46 -16.56
CA LEU A 46 2.50 10.04 -16.51
C LEU A 46 1.97 10.03 -15.08
N HIS A 47 1.22 11.07 -14.73
CA HIS A 47 0.56 11.18 -13.44
C HIS A 47 -0.95 11.32 -13.63
N LEU A 48 -1.71 10.53 -12.89
CA LEU A 48 -3.17 10.56 -12.85
C LEU A 48 -3.63 10.78 -11.42
N PHE A 49 -4.44 11.81 -11.19
CA PHE A 49 -4.98 12.13 -9.89
C PHE A 49 -6.45 11.73 -9.84
N ILE A 50 -6.82 10.93 -8.83
CA ILE A 50 -8.16 10.40 -8.64
C ILE A 50 -8.65 10.77 -7.25
N ASN A 51 -9.73 11.54 -7.22
CA ASN A 51 -10.53 11.77 -6.01
C ASN A 51 -11.32 10.50 -5.69
N ALA A 52 -11.15 9.94 -4.50
CA ALA A 52 -11.85 8.73 -4.08
C ALA A 52 -12.00 8.62 -2.57
N ASP A 53 -13.13 8.06 -2.16
CA ASP A 53 -13.41 7.71 -0.76
C ASP A 53 -12.79 6.33 -0.47
N GLY A 54 -11.46 6.33 -0.37
CA GLY A 54 -10.68 5.13 -0.10
C GLY A 54 -10.05 4.47 -1.34
N TYR A 55 -9.16 3.52 -1.03
CA TYR A 55 -8.30 2.84 -2.00
C TYR A 55 -9.09 2.02 -3.03
N GLU A 56 -10.10 1.29 -2.58
CA GLU A 56 -10.94 0.45 -3.45
C GLU A 56 -11.64 1.29 -4.53
N THR A 57 -12.24 2.42 -4.11
CA THR A 57 -12.90 3.36 -5.02
C THR A 57 -11.91 3.97 -6.03
N ALA A 58 -10.69 4.29 -5.59
CA ALA A 58 -9.64 4.78 -6.47
C ALA A 58 -9.24 3.74 -7.53
N MET A 59 -9.07 2.49 -7.12
CA MET A 59 -8.74 1.37 -8.00
C MET A 59 -9.86 1.08 -9.00
N MET A 60 -11.12 1.11 -8.56
CA MET A 60 -12.27 0.98 -9.46
C MET A 60 -12.29 2.07 -10.53
N LYS A 61 -12.06 3.34 -10.15
CA LYS A 61 -11.98 4.47 -11.10
C LYS A 61 -10.82 4.33 -12.07
N PHE A 62 -9.66 3.86 -11.60
CA PHE A 62 -8.52 3.56 -12.46
C PHE A 62 -8.86 2.47 -13.50
N ASP A 63 -9.52 1.39 -13.08
CA ASP A 63 -9.87 0.27 -13.96
C ASP A 63 -10.92 0.66 -15.03
N LEU A 64 -11.80 1.63 -14.76
CA LEU A 64 -12.73 2.17 -15.76
C LEU A 64 -12.02 2.82 -16.96
N CYS A 65 -10.83 3.39 -16.76
CA CYS A 65 -10.04 4.01 -17.82
C CYS A 65 -9.35 2.98 -18.73
N LYS A 66 -9.36 1.69 -18.36
CA LYS A 66 -8.78 0.58 -19.16
C LYS A 66 -7.34 0.84 -19.61
N PHE A 67 -6.52 1.43 -18.74
CA PHE A 67 -5.10 1.60 -19.03
C PHE A 67 -4.43 0.23 -19.21
N ILE A 68 -3.61 0.12 -20.26
CA ILE A 68 -2.81 -1.08 -20.52
C ILE A 68 -1.69 -1.22 -19.48
N ASP A 69 -1.22 -2.45 -19.29
CA ASP A 69 -0.05 -2.78 -18.46
C ASP A 69 -0.11 -2.20 -17.03
N ARG A 70 -1.07 -2.66 -16.21
CA ARG A 70 -1.25 -2.23 -14.79
C ARG A 70 0.03 -2.29 -13.94
N LYS A 71 0.95 -3.20 -14.28
CA LYS A 71 2.27 -3.35 -13.62
C LYS A 71 3.16 -2.11 -13.75
N ASP A 72 2.94 -1.27 -14.76
CA ASP A 72 3.73 -0.06 -15.00
C ASP A 72 3.24 1.12 -14.15
N TRP A 73 2.14 0.95 -13.41
CA TRP A 73 1.53 1.97 -12.57
C TRP A 73 1.81 1.73 -11.08
N LYS A 74 2.17 2.80 -10.38
CA LYS A 74 2.32 2.85 -8.91
C LYS A 74 1.29 3.80 -8.34
N ILE A 75 0.67 3.42 -7.23
CA ILE A 75 -0.31 4.26 -6.52
C ILE A 75 0.31 4.86 -5.27
N PHE A 76 0.05 6.14 -5.07
CA PHE A 76 0.47 6.93 -3.92
C PHE A 76 -0.77 7.62 -3.36
N LEU A 77 -0.80 7.77 -2.04
CA LEU A 77 -1.80 8.56 -1.35
C LEU A 77 -1.15 9.88 -0.92
N GLU A 78 -1.84 10.99 -1.15
CA GLU A 78 -1.38 12.27 -0.62
C GLU A 78 -1.41 12.26 0.92
N CYS A 79 -0.29 12.61 1.56
CA CYS A 79 -0.24 12.78 3.01
C CYS A 79 -1.00 14.06 3.39
N GLY A 80 -1.86 13.97 4.41
CA GLY A 80 -2.61 15.13 4.92
C GLY A 80 -1.73 16.27 5.49
N HIS A 81 -0.44 16.03 5.69
CA HIS A 81 0.56 17.05 6.01
C HIS A 81 1.80 16.84 5.14
N GLN A 82 2.14 17.83 4.33
CA GLN A 82 3.39 17.86 3.57
C GLN A 82 4.46 18.56 4.41
N PRO A 83 5.72 18.09 4.41
CA PRO A 83 6.82 18.82 5.04
C PRO A 83 6.98 20.20 4.39
N ALA A 84 7.15 21.23 5.23
CA ALA A 84 7.38 22.62 4.82
C ALA A 84 8.81 22.85 4.30
#